data_AF-A0A2T1GID2-F1
#
_entry.id   AF-A0A2T1GID2-F1
#
_cell.length_a   1.000
_cell.length_b   1.000
_cell.length_c   1.000
_cell.angle_alpha   90.00
_cell.angle_beta   90.00
_cell.angle_gamma   90.00
#
_symmetry.space_group_name_H-M   'P 1'
#
loop_
_entity.id
_entity.type
_entity.pdbx_description
1 polymer ?
#
loop_
_entity_poly.entity_id
_entity_poly.type
_entity_poly.pdbx_seq_one_letter_code
_entity_poly.pdbx_strand_id
1 'polypeptide(L)'
;MKRQFLAIGLSTISALGTYSAIAPVSAQSPVQSSTIEVRVDRADTAPVAFDPGNAIESRPDMFVRVFVDGERIAFATAPENQSSVKFGVRASGRSTKSLVPVRVELYDKDNNAQEGIDINPLGGLKILNLRYNPATGEILNEQGKPVAQRDRAFDMEGLGDGEKKATIRLSIAHK
;
A
#
# COMPACT_ATOMS: atom_id res chain seq x y z
N MET A 1 80.71 -17.38 -56.14
CA MET A 1 80.14 -17.74 -54.82
C MET A 1 78.63 -17.86 -54.95
N LYS A 2 78.06 -19.02 -54.63
CA LYS A 2 76.64 -19.36 -54.73
C LYS A 2 75.82 -18.66 -53.62
N ARG A 3 74.65 -18.09 -53.95
CA ARG A 3 73.55 -17.89 -53.00
C ARG A 3 72.22 -18.20 -53.68
N GLN A 4 71.55 -19.22 -53.14
CA GLN A 4 70.17 -19.62 -53.41
C GLN A 4 69.23 -18.68 -52.68
N PHE A 5 68.06 -18.37 -53.24
CA PHE A 5 66.90 -17.96 -52.46
C PHE A 5 65.65 -18.72 -52.92
N LEU A 6 64.94 -19.18 -51.89
CA LEU A 6 63.89 -20.18 -51.83
C LEU A 6 62.53 -19.47 -51.95
N ALA A 7 61.62 -20.01 -52.78
CA ALA A 7 60.23 -19.59 -52.84
C ALA A 7 59.43 -20.24 -51.70
N ILE A 8 58.63 -19.44 -50.98
CA ILE A 8 57.62 -19.95 -50.03
C ILE A 8 56.27 -19.37 -50.48
N GLY A 9 55.41 -20.24 -50.99
CA GLY A 9 54.02 -19.91 -51.32
C GLY A 9 53.16 -19.85 -50.06
N LEU A 10 52.38 -18.78 -49.92
CA LEU A 10 51.38 -18.61 -48.88
C LEU A 10 50.07 -19.27 -49.33
N SER A 11 49.61 -20.30 -48.62
CA SER A 11 48.27 -20.85 -48.74
C SER A 11 47.33 -20.15 -47.76
N THR A 12 46.27 -19.54 -48.28
CA THR A 12 45.17 -18.94 -47.49
C THR A 12 44.13 -20.01 -47.19
N ILE A 13 43.83 -20.23 -45.91
CA ILE A 13 42.76 -21.10 -45.43
C ILE A 13 41.53 -20.23 -45.18
N SER A 14 40.44 -20.45 -45.93
CA SER A 14 39.14 -19.83 -45.69
C SER A 14 38.30 -20.74 -44.79
N ALA A 15 38.08 -20.34 -43.54
CA ALA A 15 37.12 -21.00 -42.65
C ALA A 15 35.77 -20.26 -42.72
N LEU A 16 34.79 -20.86 -43.39
CA LEU A 16 33.38 -20.44 -43.34
C LEU A 16 32.72 -21.07 -42.11
N GLY A 17 32.65 -20.31 -41.02
CA GLY A 17 31.83 -20.65 -39.86
C GLY A 17 30.40 -20.13 -40.06
N THR A 18 29.42 -21.05 -40.08
CA THR A 18 28.00 -20.71 -40.07
C THR A 18 27.60 -20.24 -38.68
N TYR A 19 27.32 -18.94 -38.54
CA TYR A 19 26.70 -18.39 -37.34
C TYR A 19 25.19 -18.65 -37.41
N SER A 20 24.70 -19.58 -36.57
CA SER A 20 23.27 -19.72 -36.32
C SER A 20 22.76 -18.46 -35.63
N ALA A 21 21.85 -17.74 -36.28
CA ALA A 21 21.18 -16.59 -35.71
C ALA A 21 20.36 -17.02 -34.49
N ILE A 22 20.71 -16.49 -33.31
CA ILE A 22 19.91 -16.63 -32.09
C ILE A 22 18.63 -15.82 -32.31
N ALA A 23 17.47 -16.48 -32.21
CA ALA A 23 16.18 -15.80 -32.32
C ALA A 23 16.10 -14.69 -31.25
N PRO A 24 15.57 -13.49 -31.58
CA PRO A 24 15.45 -12.42 -30.61
C PRO A 24 14.56 -12.87 -29.46
N VAL A 25 15.09 -12.75 -28.23
CA VAL A 25 14.34 -12.93 -26.99
C VAL A 25 13.17 -11.95 -27.04
N SER A 26 11.94 -12.45 -27.05
CA SER A 26 10.73 -11.62 -27.05
C SER A 26 10.80 -10.67 -25.85
N ALA A 27 10.80 -9.36 -26.13
CA ALA A 27 10.77 -8.35 -25.09
C ALA A 27 9.49 -8.55 -24.28
N GLN A 28 9.63 -8.91 -23.00
CA GLN A 28 8.50 -8.94 -22.08
C GLN A 28 7.91 -7.52 -22.03
N SER A 29 6.65 -7.38 -22.41
CA SER A 29 5.93 -6.10 -22.27
C SER A 29 6.10 -5.59 -20.84
N PRO A 30 6.36 -4.29 -20.64
CA PRO A 30 6.51 -3.73 -19.31
C PRO A 30 5.26 -4.03 -18.49
N VAL A 31 5.44 -4.60 -17.29
CA VAL A 31 4.34 -4.84 -16.36
C VAL A 31 3.71 -3.49 -16.03
N GLN A 32 2.47 -3.27 -16.45
CA GLN A 32 1.76 -2.03 -16.17
C GLN A 32 1.55 -1.89 -14.67
N SER A 33 2.18 -0.88 -14.06
CA SER A 33 1.97 -0.53 -12.65
C SER A 33 0.79 0.42 -12.51
N SER A 34 -0.08 0.17 -11.55
CA SER A 34 -1.20 1.04 -11.17
C SER A 34 -0.78 2.00 -10.06
N THR A 35 -1.19 3.27 -10.13
CA THR A 35 -0.99 4.23 -9.02
C THR A 35 -2.27 4.29 -8.19
N ILE A 36 -2.19 3.85 -6.93
CA ILE A 36 -3.32 3.80 -6.01
C ILE A 36 -3.22 4.98 -5.06
N GLU A 37 -4.28 5.78 -4.97
CA GLU A 37 -4.39 6.86 -3.98
C GLU A 37 -5.39 6.45 -2.90
N VAL A 38 -4.98 6.56 -1.64
CA VAL A 38 -5.85 6.36 -0.47
C VAL A 38 -6.02 7.71 0.21
N ARG A 39 -7.28 8.09 0.48
CA ARG A 39 -7.61 9.29 1.24
C ARG A 39 -8.25 8.91 2.55
N VAL A 40 -7.76 9.46 3.65
CA VAL A 40 -8.40 9.35 4.97
C VAL A 40 -8.96 10.71 5.33
N ASP A 41 -10.28 10.80 5.34
CA ASP A 41 -10.99 12.06 5.51
C ASP A 41 -11.12 12.40 6.99
N ARG A 42 -11.67 11.47 7.78
CA ARG A 42 -11.90 11.64 9.21
C ARG A 42 -11.86 10.33 10.00
N ALA A 43 -11.67 10.43 11.31
CA ALA A 43 -12.00 9.39 12.27
C ALA A 43 -12.82 9.97 13.42
N ASP A 44 -13.83 9.22 13.85
CA ASP A 44 -14.77 9.58 14.90
C ASP A 44 -14.73 8.50 15.99
N THR A 45 -14.45 8.87 17.23
CA THR A 45 -14.44 7.97 18.39
C THR A 45 -15.66 8.20 19.28
N ALA A 46 -16.07 7.16 20.00
CA ALA A 46 -17.09 7.32 21.03
C ALA A 46 -16.53 8.19 22.19
N PRO A 47 -17.30 9.13 22.77
CA PRO A 47 -16.81 10.08 23.77
C PRO A 47 -16.27 9.50 25.10
N VAL A 48 -16.37 8.19 25.35
CA VAL A 48 -16.28 7.63 26.72
C VAL A 48 -15.34 6.41 26.84
N ALA A 49 -14.39 6.25 25.92
CA ALA A 49 -13.70 4.96 25.76
C ALA A 49 -12.18 4.98 25.95
N PHE A 50 -11.57 6.12 26.28
CA PHE A 50 -10.11 6.27 26.17
C PHE A 50 -9.36 6.29 27.52
N ASP A 51 -9.78 7.07 28.51
CA ASP A 51 -9.24 7.04 29.89
C ASP A 51 -10.37 7.18 30.93
N PRO A 52 -10.60 6.16 31.76
CA PRO A 52 -11.63 6.17 32.80
C PRO A 52 -11.29 7.05 34.02
N GLY A 53 -10.11 7.71 34.03
CA GLY A 53 -9.61 8.48 35.18
C GLY A 53 -10.14 9.92 35.28
N ASN A 54 -10.55 10.54 34.16
CA ASN A 54 -11.06 11.92 34.13
C ASN A 54 -11.99 12.10 32.91
N ALA A 55 -13.30 11.94 33.11
CA ALA A 55 -14.33 11.96 32.06
C ALA A 55 -14.48 13.29 31.27
N ILE A 56 -13.65 14.30 31.55
CA ILE A 56 -13.68 15.62 30.89
C ILE A 56 -12.40 15.86 30.05
N GLU A 57 -11.31 15.12 30.29
CA GLU A 57 -9.99 15.38 29.69
C GLU A 57 -9.44 14.22 28.84
N SER A 58 -10.11 13.07 28.79
CA SER A 58 -9.63 11.92 28.04
C SER A 58 -10.20 11.86 26.63
N ARG A 59 -9.49 12.46 25.69
CA ARG A 59 -9.81 12.32 24.27
C ARG A 59 -8.55 11.88 23.55
N PRO A 60 -8.65 11.02 22.53
CA PRO A 60 -7.49 10.40 21.95
C PRO A 60 -6.63 11.41 21.18
N ASP A 61 -5.32 11.22 21.28
CA ASP A 61 -4.31 11.91 20.49
C ASP A 61 -4.06 11.10 19.21
N MET A 62 -5.05 11.17 18.32
CA MET A 62 -5.13 10.24 17.21
C MET A 62 -4.03 10.44 16.17
N PHE A 63 -3.49 9.34 15.65
CA PHE A 63 -2.73 9.36 14.40
C PHE A 63 -3.10 8.18 13.50
N VAL A 64 -2.96 8.39 12.19
CA VAL A 64 -3.26 7.38 11.17
C VAL A 64 -1.99 6.99 10.42
N ARG A 65 -1.88 5.70 10.10
CA ARG A 65 -0.89 5.16 9.15
C ARG A 65 -1.60 4.51 7.98
N VAL A 66 -1.08 4.77 6.78
CA VAL A 66 -1.62 4.20 5.55
C VAL A 66 -0.52 3.48 4.81
N PHE A 67 -0.81 2.24 4.38
CA PHE A 67 0.07 1.41 3.60
C PHE A 67 -0.60 0.97 2.30
N VAL A 68 0.18 0.97 1.22
CA VAL A 68 -0.22 0.41 -0.08
C VAL A 68 0.87 -0.55 -0.50
N ASP A 69 0.48 -1.76 -0.86
CA ASP A 69 1.40 -2.83 -1.25
C ASP A 69 2.48 -3.17 -0.21
N GLY A 70 2.15 -2.98 1.08
CA GLY A 70 3.08 -3.20 2.20
C GLY A 70 4.03 -2.02 2.48
N GLU A 71 4.10 -1.03 1.61
CA GLU A 71 4.87 0.19 1.83
C GLU A 71 4.04 1.22 2.62
N ARG A 72 4.64 1.82 3.66
CA ARG A 72 4.01 2.93 4.40
C ARG A 72 4.11 4.20 3.59
N ILE A 73 2.98 4.69 3.11
CA ILE A 73 2.91 5.84 2.20
C ILE A 73 2.41 7.12 2.87
N ALA A 74 1.81 7.04 4.06
CA ALA A 74 1.47 8.23 4.84
C ALA A 74 1.42 7.99 6.36
N PHE A 75 1.61 9.10 7.08
CA PHE A 75 1.46 9.26 8.52
C PHE A 75 0.91 10.66 8.79
N ALA A 76 -0.13 10.79 9.63
CA ALA A 76 -0.60 12.08 10.10
C ALA A 76 -1.12 12.01 11.52
N THR A 77 -0.87 13.07 12.27
CA THR A 77 -1.33 13.26 13.64
C THR A 77 -2.45 14.30 13.66
N ALA A 78 -3.49 14.02 14.42
CA ALA A 78 -4.59 14.92 14.71
C ALA A 78 -4.16 16.04 15.66
N PRO A 79 -4.91 17.15 15.73
CA PRO A 79 -4.89 17.97 16.93
C PRO A 79 -5.30 17.12 18.15
N GLU A 80 -4.64 17.36 19.26
CA GLU A 80 -4.83 16.63 20.51
C GLU A 80 -6.26 16.75 21.05
N ASN A 81 -6.68 15.75 21.82
CA ASN A 81 -7.93 15.74 22.55
C ASN A 81 -9.20 15.97 21.70
N GLN A 82 -9.35 15.23 20.60
CA GLN A 82 -10.53 15.30 19.72
C GLN A 82 -11.20 13.94 19.54
N SER A 83 -12.51 13.87 19.76
CA SER A 83 -13.33 12.68 19.46
C SER A 83 -13.75 12.60 17.99
N SER A 84 -13.50 13.64 17.20
CA SER A 84 -13.73 13.66 15.75
C SER A 84 -12.61 14.46 15.13
N VAL A 85 -11.81 13.79 14.31
CA VAL A 85 -10.62 14.37 13.68
C VAL A 85 -10.76 14.32 12.18
N LYS A 86 -10.47 15.43 11.52
CA LYS A 86 -10.26 15.47 10.07
C LYS A 86 -8.76 15.33 9.79
N PHE A 87 -8.35 14.21 9.20
CA PHE A 87 -6.95 13.98 8.84
C PHE A 87 -6.59 14.67 7.51
N GLY A 88 -7.48 14.61 6.53
CA GLY A 88 -7.22 15.15 5.19
C GLY A 88 -6.01 14.49 4.48
N VAL A 89 -5.63 13.28 4.90
CA VAL A 89 -4.46 12.59 4.38
C VAL A 89 -4.74 12.10 2.97
N ARG A 90 -3.79 12.34 2.06
CA ARG A 90 -3.76 11.74 0.73
C ARG A 90 -2.44 11.04 0.56
N ALA A 91 -2.50 9.74 0.33
CA ALA A 91 -1.32 8.89 0.20
C ALA A 91 -1.39 8.19 -1.16
N SER A 92 -0.28 8.12 -1.89
CA SER A 92 -0.24 7.38 -3.16
C SER A 92 0.87 6.33 -3.15
N GLY A 93 0.57 5.13 -3.61
CA GLY A 93 1.53 4.04 -3.78
C GLY A 93 1.39 3.41 -5.17
N ARG A 94 2.46 2.78 -5.67
CA ARG A 94 2.42 2.03 -6.93
C ARG A 94 2.38 0.55 -6.65
N SER A 95 1.63 -0.19 -7.45
CA SER A 95 1.61 -1.66 -7.39
C SER A 95 1.44 -2.26 -8.77
N THR A 96 2.04 -3.44 -8.95
CA THR A 96 1.86 -4.29 -10.15
C THR A 96 0.86 -5.42 -9.90
N LYS A 97 0.28 -5.50 -8.71
CA LYS A 97 -0.66 -6.56 -8.32
C LYS A 97 -2.04 -6.31 -8.89
N SER A 98 -2.72 -7.40 -9.28
CA SER A 98 -4.13 -7.37 -9.71
C SER A 98 -5.09 -7.09 -8.56
N LEU A 99 -4.70 -7.46 -7.33
CA LEU A 99 -5.36 -7.08 -6.08
C LEU A 99 -4.31 -6.41 -5.19
N VAL A 100 -4.42 -5.10 -5.05
CA VAL A 100 -3.47 -4.28 -4.29
C VAL A 100 -3.89 -4.28 -2.82
N PRO A 101 -3.05 -4.76 -1.90
CA PRO A 101 -3.38 -4.70 -0.48
C PRO A 101 -3.23 -3.27 0.02
N VAL A 102 -4.22 -2.82 0.78
CA VAL A 102 -4.27 -1.52 1.43
C VAL A 102 -4.48 -1.76 2.92
N ARG A 103 -3.63 -1.18 3.76
CA ARG A 103 -3.75 -1.28 5.22
C ARG A 103 -3.89 0.11 5.82
N VAL A 104 -4.85 0.26 6.70
CA VAL A 104 -5.05 1.48 7.49
C VAL A 104 -5.01 1.11 8.96
N GLU A 105 -4.26 1.90 9.73
CA GLU A 105 -4.12 1.74 11.17
C GLU A 105 -4.43 3.07 11.84
N LEU A 106 -5.22 3.04 12.90
CA LEU A 106 -5.53 4.18 13.74
C LEU A 106 -5.00 3.92 15.15
N TYR A 107 -4.40 4.93 15.75
CA TYR A 107 -3.79 4.83 17.06
C TYR A 107 -4.13 6.02 17.91
N ASP A 108 -4.15 5.78 19.21
CA ASP A 108 -4.11 6.76 20.27
C ASP A 108 -2.66 6.90 20.80
N LYS A 109 -2.25 8.10 21.17
CA LYS A 109 -0.87 8.39 21.57
C LYS A 109 -0.82 8.98 22.98
N ASP A 110 -0.67 8.12 23.97
CA ASP A 110 -0.58 8.52 25.37
C ASP A 110 0.85 8.48 25.90
N ASN A 111 1.45 9.61 26.28
CA ASN A 111 2.67 9.68 27.12
C ASN A 111 3.77 8.64 26.82
N ASN A 112 4.06 8.40 25.53
CA ASN A 112 5.04 7.44 24.96
C ASN A 112 4.51 6.03 24.60
N ALA A 113 3.27 5.68 24.93
CA ALA A 113 2.57 4.51 24.41
C ALA A 113 1.85 4.85 23.10
N GLN A 114 1.70 3.84 22.24
CA GLN A 114 0.85 3.90 21.05
C GLN A 114 -0.13 2.75 21.14
N GLU A 115 -1.39 3.06 21.40
CA GLU A 115 -2.44 2.04 21.50
C GLU A 115 -3.26 2.02 20.22
N GLY A 116 -3.44 0.84 19.62
CA GLY A 116 -4.30 0.71 18.44
C GLY A 116 -5.76 0.98 18.80
N ILE A 117 -6.44 1.74 17.96
CA ILE A 117 -7.89 1.95 18.01
C ILE A 117 -8.55 1.01 17.02
N ASP A 118 -9.60 0.31 17.45
CA ASP A 118 -10.33 -0.58 16.56
C ASP A 118 -11.14 0.21 15.51
N ILE A 119 -10.83 -0.05 14.24
CA ILE A 119 -11.53 0.47 13.05
C ILE A 119 -11.98 -0.66 12.11
N ASN A 120 -11.84 -1.92 12.52
CA ASN A 120 -12.18 -3.08 11.71
C ASN A 120 -13.60 -3.56 12.04
N PRO A 121 -14.50 -3.67 11.06
CA PRO A 121 -15.82 -4.25 11.29
C PRO A 121 -15.77 -5.77 11.51
N LEU A 122 -14.59 -6.39 11.43
CA LEU A 122 -14.34 -7.75 11.89
C LEU A 122 -13.76 -7.66 13.30
N GLY A 123 -14.57 -8.05 14.30
CA GLY A 123 -14.16 -8.02 15.71
C GLY A 123 -12.86 -8.78 15.99
N GLY A 124 -12.17 -8.43 17.07
CA GLY A 124 -10.88 -8.98 17.46
C GLY A 124 -9.67 -8.45 16.68
N LEU A 125 -9.85 -7.56 15.70
CA LEU A 125 -8.77 -6.97 14.91
C LEU A 125 -8.81 -5.45 14.97
N LYS A 126 -7.71 -4.80 15.34
CA LYS A 126 -7.62 -3.33 15.33
C LYS A 126 -7.20 -2.75 13.96
N ILE A 127 -6.57 -3.57 13.13
CA ILE A 127 -6.01 -3.18 11.83
C ILE A 127 -7.06 -3.37 10.74
N LEU A 128 -7.25 -2.36 9.89
CA LEU A 128 -8.13 -2.45 8.73
C LEU A 128 -7.35 -2.88 7.49
N ASN A 129 -7.55 -4.13 7.06
CA ASN A 129 -7.00 -4.68 5.81
C ASN A 129 -8.05 -4.66 4.70
N LEU A 130 -7.71 -4.04 3.58
CA LEU A 130 -8.52 -3.95 2.37
C LEU A 130 -7.73 -4.48 1.17
N ARG A 131 -8.46 -4.86 0.12
CA ARG A 131 -7.89 -5.20 -1.18
C ARG A 131 -8.58 -4.38 -2.25
N TYR A 132 -7.80 -3.63 -3.01
CA TYR A 132 -8.29 -2.83 -4.13
C TYR A 132 -8.03 -3.54 -5.45
N ASN A 133 -9.06 -3.67 -6.29
CA ASN A 133 -8.92 -4.18 -7.65
C ASN A 133 -8.80 -3.01 -8.64
N PRO A 134 -7.62 -2.73 -9.23
CA PRO A 134 -7.45 -1.60 -10.14
C PRO A 134 -8.22 -1.73 -11.45
N ALA A 135 -8.55 -2.97 -11.85
CA ALA A 135 -9.29 -3.25 -13.08
C ALA A 135 -10.79 -3.00 -12.93
N THR A 136 -11.39 -3.38 -11.79
CA THR A 136 -12.83 -3.22 -11.56
C THR A 136 -13.18 -1.99 -10.73
N GLY A 137 -12.23 -1.46 -9.95
CA GLY A 137 -12.46 -0.40 -8.97
C GLY A 137 -13.05 -0.90 -7.65
N GLU A 138 -13.25 -2.21 -7.48
CA GLU A 138 -13.82 -2.77 -6.26
C GLU A 138 -12.85 -2.69 -5.08
N ILE A 139 -13.40 -2.39 -3.91
CA ILE A 139 -12.69 -2.40 -2.64
C ILE A 139 -13.29 -3.52 -1.80
N LEU A 140 -12.47 -4.52 -1.49
CA LEU A 140 -12.86 -5.71 -0.76
C LEU A 140 -12.31 -5.64 0.66
N ASN A 141 -13.07 -6.15 1.63
CA ASN A 141 -12.54 -6.37 2.98
C ASN A 141 -11.65 -7.62 3.05
N GLU A 142 -11.15 -7.91 4.25
CA GLU A 142 -10.31 -9.08 4.52
C GLU A 142 -10.99 -10.40 4.13
N GLN A 143 -12.31 -10.51 4.32
CA GLN A 143 -13.13 -11.66 3.90
C GLN A 143 -13.38 -11.73 2.38
N GLY A 144 -12.91 -10.75 1.60
CA GLY A 144 -13.12 -10.68 0.16
C GLY A 144 -14.50 -10.18 -0.27
N LYS A 145 -15.29 -9.65 0.67
CA LYS A 145 -16.59 -9.05 0.36
C LYS A 145 -16.42 -7.60 -0.10
N PRO A 146 -17.10 -7.16 -1.16
CA PRO A 146 -17.12 -5.76 -1.55
C PRO A 146 -17.68 -4.88 -0.43
N VAL A 147 -16.94 -3.82 -0.10
CA VAL A 147 -17.37 -2.80 0.88
C VAL A 147 -17.54 -1.43 0.25
N ALA A 148 -16.86 -1.17 -0.86
CA ALA A 148 -16.94 0.11 -1.56
C ALA A 148 -16.47 0.00 -3.02
N GLN A 149 -16.59 1.11 -3.72
CA GLN A 149 -16.13 1.30 -5.11
C GLN A 149 -15.18 2.48 -5.18
N ARG A 150 -14.32 2.47 -6.19
CA ARG A 150 -13.34 3.53 -6.48
C ARG A 150 -13.99 4.92 -6.41
N ASP A 151 -13.24 5.88 -5.87
CA ASP A 151 -13.61 7.30 -5.74
C ASP A 151 -14.83 7.57 -4.86
N ARG A 152 -15.38 6.55 -4.18
CA ARG A 152 -16.46 6.72 -3.20
C ARG A 152 -15.90 6.63 -1.80
N ALA A 153 -16.21 7.64 -1.00
CA ALA A 153 -15.94 7.60 0.43
C ALA A 153 -16.87 6.60 1.11
N PHE A 154 -16.33 5.84 2.05
CA PHE A 154 -17.07 4.86 2.85
C PHE A 154 -16.55 4.89 4.29
N ASP A 155 -17.42 4.45 5.20
CA ASP A 155 -17.14 4.41 6.63
C ASP A 155 -16.87 2.95 7.05
N MET A 156 -15.87 2.74 7.89
CA MET A 156 -15.57 1.46 8.53
C MET A 156 -15.58 1.68 10.03
N GLU A 157 -16.44 0.94 10.73
CA GLU A 157 -16.60 1.04 12.18
C GLU A 157 -16.00 -0.18 12.85
N GLY A 158 -15.15 0.04 13.85
CA GLY A 158 -14.66 -1.02 14.73
C GLY A 158 -15.81 -1.69 15.49
N LEU A 159 -15.94 -3.01 15.39
CA LEU A 159 -16.98 -3.74 16.13
C LEU A 159 -16.60 -4.07 17.58
N GLY A 160 -15.33 -3.84 17.97
CA GLY A 160 -14.82 -3.70 19.32
C GLY A 160 -15.44 -4.60 20.39
N ASP A 161 -14.78 -5.71 20.65
CA ASP A 161 -14.80 -6.49 21.88
C ASP A 161 -13.94 -5.88 23.01
N GLY A 162 -13.32 -4.71 22.77
CA GLY A 162 -12.56 -3.91 23.74
C GLY A 162 -12.92 -2.41 23.73
N GLU A 163 -12.36 -1.65 24.69
CA GLU A 163 -12.84 -0.30 25.07
C GLU A 163 -12.64 0.77 23.97
N LYS A 164 -11.53 0.78 23.22
CA LYS A 164 -11.20 1.83 22.23
C LYS A 164 -11.58 1.46 20.78
N LYS A 165 -12.67 2.06 20.28
CA LYS A 165 -13.14 1.92 18.88
C LYS A 165 -13.43 3.25 18.20
N ALA A 166 -13.39 3.25 16.88
CA ALA A 166 -13.67 4.39 16.03
C ALA A 166 -14.40 4.00 14.73
N THR A 167 -15.05 4.99 14.13
CA THR A 167 -15.45 4.98 12.73
C THR A 167 -14.42 5.76 11.93
N ILE A 168 -13.85 5.17 10.88
CA ILE A 168 -12.95 5.84 9.95
C ILE A 168 -13.64 6.04 8.60
N ARG A 169 -13.53 7.24 8.03
CA ARG A 169 -14.00 7.55 6.68
C ARG A 169 -12.83 7.64 5.72
N LEU A 170 -12.86 6.85 4.66
CA LEU A 170 -11.79 6.83 3.66
C LEU A 170 -12.32 6.59 2.25
N SER A 171 -11.48 6.86 1.24
CA SER A 171 -11.72 6.53 -0.17
C SER A 171 -10.45 6.02 -0.83
N ILE A 172 -10.60 5.21 -1.87
CA ILE A 172 -9.49 4.68 -2.68
C ILE A 172 -9.73 5.02 -4.14
N ALA A 173 -8.71 5.54 -4.81
CA ALA A 173 -8.72 5.96 -6.20
C ALA A 173 -7.58 5.29 -6.99
N HIS A 174 -7.72 5.31 -8.32
CA HIS A 174 -6.70 4.83 -9.27
C HIS A 174 -6.39 5.97 -10.23
N LYS A 175 -5.10 6.32 -10.34
CA LYS A 175 -4.57 7.35 -11.23
C LYS A 175 -3.77 6.75 -12.37
#